data_AF-A0A376P3N9-F1
#
_entry.id   AF-A0A376P3N9-F1
#
_cell.length_a   1.000
_cell.length_b   1.000
_cell.length_c   1.000
_cell.angle_alpha   90.00
_cell.angle_beta   90.00
_cell.angle_gamma   90.00
#
_symmetry.space_group_name_H-M   'P 1'
#
loop_
_entity.id
_entity.type
_entity.pdbx_description
1 polymer ?
#
loop_
_entity_poly.entity_id
_entity_poly.type
_entity_poly.pdbx_seq_one_letter_code
_entity_poly.pdbx_strand_id
1 'polypeptide(L)'
;MLSVSTFAVAAESSPEALRIGYQKGSIGMVLAKSHQLLEKRYPQSKISWVEFPAGPQMLEALNVGSIDLGSTGDIPPIFAQAAGADLVYVGVEPPKPKAEVILVAENSPIKTVADLKGHKVAFQKGSSSHNFYCVHCVRPDLSLLTSSPLI
;
A
#
# COMPACT_ATOMS: atom_id res chain seq x y z
N MET A 1 -15.19 35.14 -42.71
CA MET A 1 -15.36 35.15 -41.25
C MET A 1 -14.80 33.85 -40.71
N LEU A 2 -13.68 33.86 -39.99
CA LEU A 2 -13.15 32.66 -39.34
C LEU A 2 -13.96 32.42 -38.05
N SER A 3 -14.62 31.26 -37.97
CA SER A 3 -15.29 30.81 -36.75
C SER A 3 -14.26 30.13 -35.85
N VAL A 4 -14.03 30.69 -34.67
CA VAL A 4 -13.24 30.05 -33.62
C VAL A 4 -14.21 29.17 -32.83
N SER A 5 -14.12 27.86 -33.00
CA SER A 5 -14.85 26.91 -32.16
C SER A 5 -14.13 26.75 -30.83
N THR A 6 -14.73 27.27 -29.77
CA THR A 6 -14.33 27.01 -28.39
C THR A 6 -14.73 25.59 -28.02
N PHE A 7 -13.77 24.70 -27.82
CA PHE A 7 -14.03 23.41 -27.18
C PHE A 7 -14.29 23.66 -25.69
N ALA A 8 -15.56 23.52 -25.28
CA ALA A 8 -15.89 23.44 -23.87
C ALA A 8 -15.46 22.06 -23.37
N VAL A 9 -14.43 22.02 -22.51
CA VAL A 9 -14.11 20.81 -21.74
C VAL A 9 -15.23 20.67 -20.71
N ALA A 10 -16.17 19.76 -20.95
CA ALA A 10 -17.14 19.38 -19.94
C ALA A 10 -16.37 18.85 -18.73
N ALA A 11 -16.58 19.44 -17.56
CA ALA A 11 -16.07 18.89 -16.32
C ALA A 11 -16.66 17.48 -16.17
N GLU A 12 -15.80 16.47 -16.14
CA GLU A 12 -16.23 15.09 -15.90
C GLU A 12 -17.05 15.06 -14.62
N SER A 13 -18.24 14.48 -14.69
CA SER A 13 -19.10 14.30 -13.53
C SER A 13 -18.38 13.42 -12.51
N SER A 14 -18.33 13.85 -11.25
CA SER A 14 -17.81 13.04 -10.14
C SER A 14 -18.46 11.66 -10.15
N PRO A 15 -17.72 10.58 -9.86
CA PRO A 15 -18.28 9.24 -9.86
C PRO A 15 -19.42 9.11 -8.84
N GLU A 16 -20.44 8.30 -9.15
CA GLU A 16 -21.59 8.08 -8.24
C GLU A 16 -21.15 7.44 -6.92
N ALA A 17 -20.15 6.55 -6.96
CA ALA A 17 -19.55 5.93 -5.80
C ALA A 17 -18.04 5.81 -5.94
N LEU A 18 -17.33 5.86 -4.81
CA LEU A 18 -15.89 5.63 -4.75
C LEU A 18 -15.57 4.78 -3.51
N ARG A 19 -14.99 3.60 -3.72
CA ARG A 19 -14.56 2.67 -2.66
C ARG A 19 -13.06 2.74 -2.51
N ILE A 20 -12.61 3.16 -1.33
CA ILE A 20 -11.21 3.46 -1.06
C ILE A 20 -10.65 2.45 -0.05
N GLY A 21 -9.68 1.67 -0.48
CA GLY A 21 -8.86 0.82 0.37
C GLY A 21 -7.84 1.63 1.15
N TYR A 22 -7.77 1.42 2.48
CA TYR A 22 -6.75 2.03 3.33
C TYR A 22 -6.23 1.05 4.38
N GLN A 23 -5.05 1.35 4.94
CA GLN A 23 -4.50 0.68 6.11
C GLN A 23 -4.52 1.64 7.30
N LYS A 24 -4.78 1.13 8.51
CA LYS A 24 -4.71 1.95 9.75
C LYS A 24 -3.35 2.59 9.98
N GLY A 25 -2.27 2.01 9.44
CA GLY A 25 -0.93 2.60 9.47
C GLY A 25 -0.79 3.86 8.61
N SER A 26 -1.67 4.09 7.62
CA SER A 26 -1.67 5.32 6.83
C SER A 26 -2.43 6.43 7.56
N ILE A 27 -1.69 7.19 8.39
CA ILE A 27 -2.23 8.30 9.17
C ILE A 27 -2.99 9.30 8.29
N GLY A 28 -2.46 9.62 7.09
CA GLY A 28 -3.10 10.54 6.16
C GLY A 28 -4.50 10.07 5.73
N MET A 29 -4.65 8.79 5.39
CA MET A 29 -5.95 8.20 5.03
C MET A 29 -6.90 8.11 6.22
N VAL A 30 -6.39 7.76 7.40
CA VAL A 30 -7.19 7.73 8.63
C VAL A 30 -7.74 9.12 8.98
N LEU A 31 -6.94 10.17 8.84
CA LEU A 31 -7.38 11.54 9.04
C LEU A 31 -8.38 11.98 7.95
N ALA A 32 -8.12 11.66 6.68
CA ALA A 32 -9.03 11.98 5.59
C ALA A 32 -10.43 11.38 5.83
N LYS A 33 -10.49 10.12 6.26
CA LYS A 33 -11.71 9.42 6.66
C LYS A 33 -12.37 10.07 7.88
N SER A 34 -11.62 10.28 8.95
CA SER A 34 -12.17 10.77 10.23
C SER A 34 -12.71 12.19 10.13
N HIS A 35 -12.06 13.04 9.33
CA HIS A 35 -12.50 14.41 9.07
C HIS A 35 -13.49 14.52 7.89
N GLN A 36 -13.84 13.40 7.26
CA GLN A 36 -14.75 13.31 6.12
C GLN A 36 -14.34 14.23 4.96
N LEU A 37 -13.05 14.28 4.66
CA LEU A 37 -12.49 15.26 3.71
C LEU A 37 -13.01 15.03 2.29
N LEU A 38 -13.18 13.77 1.88
CA LEU A 38 -13.64 13.44 0.53
C LEU A 38 -15.16 13.57 0.40
N GLU A 39 -15.90 13.20 1.43
CA GLU A 39 -17.36 13.37 1.52
C GLU A 39 -17.73 14.86 1.45
N LYS A 40 -16.97 15.73 2.12
CA LYS A 40 -17.14 17.20 2.03
C LYS A 40 -16.80 17.75 0.64
N ARG A 41 -15.78 17.19 -0.01
CA ARG A 41 -15.30 17.65 -1.32
C ARG A 41 -16.19 17.18 -2.47
N TYR A 42 -16.81 16.01 -2.32
CA TYR A 42 -17.64 15.32 -3.31
C TYR A 42 -18.98 14.89 -2.69
N PRO A 43 -19.86 15.84 -2.35
CA PRO A 43 -21.11 15.53 -1.64
C PRO A 43 -22.10 14.71 -2.48
N GLN A 44 -21.98 14.73 -3.81
CA GLN A 44 -22.80 13.90 -4.69
C GLN A 44 -22.28 12.46 -4.86
N SER A 45 -21.08 12.16 -4.38
CA SER A 45 -20.44 10.85 -4.51
C SER A 45 -20.57 10.05 -3.22
N LYS A 46 -20.96 8.78 -3.32
CA LYS A 46 -20.94 7.86 -2.18
C LYS A 46 -19.51 7.38 -1.92
N ILE A 47 -18.85 8.01 -0.96
CA ILE A 47 -17.51 7.60 -0.50
C ILE A 47 -17.64 6.46 0.51
N SER A 48 -16.86 5.41 0.32
CA SER A 48 -16.76 4.31 1.27
C SER A 48 -15.31 3.93 1.51
N TRP A 49 -15.00 3.58 2.75
CA TRP A 49 -13.65 3.28 3.20
C TRP A 49 -13.59 1.81 3.62
N VAL A 50 -12.68 1.05 3.01
CA VAL A 50 -12.48 -0.37 3.30
C VAL A 50 -11.10 -0.54 3.92
N GLU A 51 -11.06 -1.06 5.14
CA GLU A 51 -9.81 -1.30 5.85
C GLU A 51 -9.20 -2.62 5.41
N PHE A 52 -7.90 -2.61 5.14
CA PHE A 52 -7.12 -3.80 4.85
C PHE A 52 -5.97 -3.96 5.84
N PRO A 53 -5.60 -5.22 6.17
CA PRO A 53 -4.48 -5.49 7.07
C PRO A 53 -3.13 -5.14 6.44
N ALA A 54 -2.97 -5.32 5.12
CA ALA A 54 -1.75 -5.02 4.40
C ALA A 54 -2.02 -4.82 2.89
N GLY A 55 -0.95 -4.49 2.16
CA GLY A 55 -1.01 -4.13 0.74
C GLY A 55 -1.44 -5.26 -0.21
N PRO A 56 -0.94 -6.50 -0.06
CA PRO A 56 -1.34 -7.60 -0.93
C PRO A 56 -2.85 -7.84 -0.95
N GLN A 57 -3.49 -7.93 0.22
CA GLN A 57 -4.94 -8.13 0.35
C GLN A 57 -5.73 -6.97 -0.25
N MET A 58 -5.22 -5.74 -0.12
CA MET A 58 -5.84 -4.57 -0.75
C MET A 58 -5.79 -4.65 -2.27
N LEU A 59 -4.68 -5.12 -2.85
CA LEU A 59 -4.54 -5.23 -4.29
C LEU A 59 -5.29 -6.43 -4.88
N GLU A 60 -5.43 -7.51 -4.13
CA GLU A 60 -6.37 -8.58 -4.49
C GLU A 60 -7.80 -8.03 -4.59
N ALA A 61 -8.22 -7.23 -3.60
CA ALA A 61 -9.52 -6.57 -3.61
C ALA A 61 -9.67 -5.54 -4.74
N LEU A 62 -8.61 -4.79 -5.08
CA LEU A 62 -8.60 -3.88 -6.23
C LEU A 62 -8.76 -4.65 -7.55
N ASN A 63 -8.02 -5.75 -7.72
CA ASN A 63 -8.02 -6.53 -8.95
C ASN A 63 -9.37 -7.19 -9.25
N VAL A 64 -10.14 -7.55 -8.22
CA VAL A 64 -11.51 -8.09 -8.38
C VAL A 64 -12.60 -7.00 -8.34
N GLY A 65 -12.21 -5.72 -8.32
CA GLY A 65 -13.14 -4.60 -8.29
C GLY A 65 -13.97 -4.52 -7.01
N SER A 66 -13.45 -4.94 -5.86
CA SER A 66 -14.06 -4.71 -4.54
C SER A 66 -13.77 -3.31 -3.99
N ILE A 67 -12.68 -2.69 -4.44
CA ILE A 67 -12.37 -1.27 -4.26
C ILE A 67 -11.97 -0.66 -5.61
N ASP A 68 -12.04 0.67 -5.72
CA ASP A 68 -11.72 1.42 -6.94
C ASP A 68 -10.37 2.14 -6.82
N LEU A 69 -9.95 2.46 -5.59
CA LEU A 69 -8.70 3.14 -5.27
C LEU A 69 -8.09 2.54 -4.00
N GLY A 70 -6.77 2.46 -3.92
CA GLY A 70 -6.06 2.01 -2.72
C GLY A 70 -4.76 2.77 -2.49
N SER A 71 -4.45 3.08 -1.22
CA SER A 71 -3.13 3.56 -0.79
C SER A 71 -2.35 2.43 -0.14
N THR A 72 -1.18 2.11 -0.70
CA THR A 72 -0.32 1.00 -0.25
C THR A 72 1.15 1.34 -0.44
N GLY A 73 2.04 0.46 0.02
CA GLY A 73 3.49 0.60 -0.18
C GLY A 73 3.92 0.50 -1.64
N ASP A 74 5.19 0.70 -1.91
CA ASP A 74 5.83 0.59 -3.22
C ASP A 74 5.85 -0.86 -3.78
N ILE A 75 6.04 -1.85 -2.91
CA ILE A 75 6.22 -3.26 -3.30
C ILE A 75 4.93 -3.97 -3.72
N PRO A 76 3.80 -3.87 -3.01
CA PRO A 76 2.61 -4.63 -3.36
C PRO A 76 2.15 -4.44 -4.82
N PRO A 77 2.12 -3.21 -5.38
CA PRO A 77 1.73 -2.99 -6.78
C PRO A 77 2.64 -3.70 -7.77
N ILE A 78 3.94 -3.77 -7.50
CA ILE A 78 4.92 -4.49 -8.34
C ILE A 78 4.60 -5.99 -8.35
N PHE A 79 4.30 -6.58 -7.19
CA PHE A 79 3.90 -7.99 -7.10
C PHE A 79 2.57 -8.26 -7.80
N ALA A 80 1.59 -7.37 -7.66
CA ALA A 80 0.30 -7.51 -8.34
C ALA A 80 0.46 -7.42 -9.87
N GLN A 81 1.24 -6.47 -10.37
CA GLN A 81 1.54 -6.35 -11.81
C GLN A 81 2.30 -7.57 -12.33
N ALA A 82 3.28 -8.09 -11.57
CA ALA A 82 3.98 -9.34 -11.93
C ALA A 82 3.04 -10.55 -11.99
N ALA A 83 1.94 -10.53 -11.23
CA ALA A 83 0.87 -11.53 -11.28
C ALA A 83 -0.20 -11.25 -12.36
N GLY A 84 -0.05 -10.18 -13.15
CA GLY A 84 -0.95 -9.83 -14.26
C GLY A 84 -2.06 -8.84 -13.92
N ALA A 85 -2.03 -8.17 -12.76
CA ALA A 85 -3.00 -7.14 -12.42
C ALA A 85 -2.83 -5.89 -13.32
N ASP A 86 -3.93 -5.43 -13.90
CA ASP A 86 -4.00 -4.19 -14.68
C ASP A 86 -4.38 -3.02 -13.75
N LEU A 87 -3.37 -2.41 -13.15
CA LEU A 87 -3.53 -1.28 -12.24
C LEU A 87 -2.72 -0.07 -12.71
N VAL A 88 -3.17 1.11 -12.29
CA VAL A 88 -2.52 2.39 -12.59
C VAL A 88 -2.07 3.08 -11.30
N TYR A 89 -0.90 3.72 -11.36
CA TYR A 89 -0.38 4.54 -10.27
C TYR A 89 -0.90 5.97 -10.44
N VAL A 90 -1.76 6.42 -9.54
CA VAL A 90 -2.43 7.74 -9.62
C VAL A 90 -1.90 8.75 -8.60
N GLY A 91 -0.97 8.34 -7.74
CA GLY A 91 -0.37 9.20 -6.73
C GLY A 91 0.82 8.53 -6.04
N VAL A 92 1.64 9.34 -5.38
CA VAL A 92 2.81 8.89 -4.62
C VAL A 92 2.85 9.58 -3.26
N GLU A 93 3.09 8.80 -2.21
CA GLU A 93 3.43 9.34 -0.89
C GLU A 93 4.96 9.35 -0.74
N PRO A 94 5.57 10.41 -0.18
CA PRO A 94 6.99 10.40 0.14
C PRO A 94 7.36 9.24 1.09
N PRO A 95 8.55 8.65 0.93
CA PRO A 95 8.98 7.53 1.76
C PRO A 95 9.12 7.94 3.23
N LYS A 96 8.77 7.02 4.13
CA LYS A 96 8.89 7.19 5.59
C LYS A 96 9.96 6.22 6.13
N PRO A 97 11.26 6.46 5.86
CA PRO A 97 12.32 5.46 6.09
C PRO A 97 12.49 5.06 7.55
N LYS A 98 12.05 5.91 8.50
CA LYS A 98 12.07 5.58 9.95
C LYS A 98 10.89 4.71 10.40
N ALA A 99 9.91 4.47 9.54
CA ALA A 99 8.74 3.64 9.84
C ALA A 99 8.95 2.15 9.49
N GLU A 100 10.02 1.83 8.74
CA GLU A 100 10.41 0.45 8.43
C GLU A 100 11.51 0.01 9.37
N VAL A 101 11.21 -0.96 10.22
CA VAL A 101 12.11 -1.39 11.30
C VAL A 101 12.11 -2.91 11.43
N ILE A 102 13.26 -3.46 11.82
CA ILE A 102 13.36 -4.81 12.36
C ILE A 102 13.28 -4.68 13.88
N LEU A 103 12.33 -5.39 14.48
CA LEU A 103 12.18 -5.45 15.92
C LEU A 103 12.77 -6.75 16.44
N VAL A 104 13.49 -6.65 17.56
CA VAL A 104 13.97 -7.79 18.35
C VAL A 104 13.39 -7.69 19.75
N ALA A 105 13.29 -8.81 20.45
CA ALA A 105 12.93 -8.79 21.86
C ALA A 105 13.94 -7.94 22.65
N GLU A 106 13.47 -7.22 23.69
CA GLU A 106 14.29 -6.29 24.47
C GLU A 106 15.60 -6.93 24.99
N ASN A 107 15.49 -8.17 25.49
CA ASN A 107 16.61 -8.95 26.02
C ASN A 107 17.28 -9.86 24.96
N SER A 108 17.02 -9.63 23.67
CA SER A 108 17.62 -10.42 22.60
C SER A 108 19.14 -10.19 22.51
N PRO A 109 19.94 -11.25 22.27
CA PRO A 109 21.36 -11.11 21.96
C PRO A 109 21.61 -10.52 20.57
N ILE A 110 20.60 -10.45 19.70
CA ILE A 110 20.67 -9.87 18.35
C ILE A 110 20.77 -8.34 18.48
N LYS A 111 21.93 -7.77 18.13
CA LYS A 111 22.18 -6.31 18.20
C LYS A 111 22.49 -5.71 16.84
N THR A 112 22.82 -6.52 15.85
CA THR A 112 23.16 -6.12 14.49
C THR A 112 22.38 -6.94 13.46
N VAL A 113 22.32 -6.44 12.23
CA VAL A 113 21.72 -7.17 11.11
C VAL A 113 22.44 -8.50 10.84
N ALA A 114 23.76 -8.56 11.10
CA ALA A 114 24.54 -9.79 10.92
C ALA A 114 24.10 -10.91 11.87
N ASP A 115 23.63 -10.54 13.07
CA ASP A 115 23.16 -11.50 14.09
C ASP A 115 21.86 -12.19 13.68
N LEU A 116 21.14 -11.68 12.66
CA LEU A 116 19.94 -12.32 12.11
C LEU A 116 20.27 -13.60 11.31
N LYS A 117 21.53 -13.87 11.00
CA LYS A 117 21.94 -15.09 10.31
C LYS A 117 21.59 -16.34 11.10
N GLY A 118 20.96 -17.30 10.41
CA GLY A 118 20.48 -18.54 11.01
C GLY A 118 19.20 -18.40 11.84
N HIS A 119 18.67 -17.18 12.01
CA HIS A 119 17.43 -16.94 12.74
C HIS A 119 16.23 -16.86 11.79
N LYS A 120 15.04 -17.22 12.30
CA LYS A 120 13.77 -17.04 11.58
C LYS A 120 13.30 -15.60 11.77
N VAL A 121 12.93 -14.93 10.67
CA VAL A 121 12.43 -13.55 10.69
C VAL A 121 11.01 -13.54 10.14
N ALA A 122 10.06 -13.08 10.95
CA ALA A 122 8.67 -12.95 10.56
C ALA A 122 8.44 -11.63 9.82
N PHE A 123 7.77 -11.68 8.67
CA PHE A 123 7.33 -10.52 7.90
C PHE A 123 6.18 -10.91 6.99
N GLN A 124 5.39 -9.93 6.52
CA GLN A 124 4.33 -10.18 5.55
C GLN A 124 4.93 -10.37 4.14
N LYS A 125 4.68 -11.52 3.51
CA LYS A 125 5.13 -11.77 2.13
C LYS A 125 4.52 -10.74 1.17
N GLY A 126 5.37 -10.12 0.35
CA GLY A 126 4.96 -9.14 -0.66
C GLY A 126 4.65 -7.73 -0.10
N SER A 127 4.91 -7.47 1.18
CA SER A 127 4.84 -6.13 1.75
C SER A 127 6.17 -5.37 1.60
N SER A 128 6.20 -4.09 1.97
CA SER A 128 7.45 -3.33 2.03
C SER A 128 8.45 -3.93 3.05
N SER A 129 7.97 -4.56 4.13
CA SER A 129 8.81 -5.31 5.09
C SER A 129 9.56 -6.47 4.42
N HIS A 130 8.97 -7.11 3.41
CA HIS A 130 9.65 -8.15 2.63
C HIS A 130 10.84 -7.56 1.86
N ASN A 131 10.64 -6.43 1.16
CA ASN A 131 11.74 -5.77 0.46
C ASN A 131 12.78 -5.22 1.44
N PHE A 132 12.37 -4.57 2.53
CA PHE A 132 13.25 -4.08 3.56
C PHE A 132 14.17 -5.19 4.09
N TYR A 133 13.62 -6.39 4.36
CA TYR A 133 14.41 -7.54 4.74
C TYR A 133 15.36 -7.98 3.63
N CYS A 134 14.89 -8.11 2.38
CA CYS A 134 15.72 -8.50 1.25
C CYS A 134 16.92 -7.56 1.06
N VAL A 135 16.70 -6.25 1.02
CA VAL A 135 17.77 -5.29 0.71
C VAL A 135 18.77 -5.11 1.86
N HIS A 136 18.36 -5.28 3.12
CA HIS A 136 19.24 -5.10 4.27
C HIS A 136 19.88 -6.40 4.78
N CYS A 137 19.19 -7.54 4.64
CA CYS A 137 19.57 -8.79 5.27
C CYS A 137 20.03 -9.86 4.27
N VAL A 138 19.48 -9.90 3.05
CA VAL A 138 19.85 -10.93 2.07
C VAL A 138 21.18 -10.56 1.39
N ARG A 139 22.27 -10.99 2.01
CA ARG A 139 23.58 -11.17 1.38
C ARG A 139 23.67 -12.60 0.80
N PRO A 140 24.67 -12.93 -0.06
CA PRO A 140 24.80 -14.25 -0.67
C PRO A 140 24.79 -15.44 0.31
N ASP A 141 24.98 -15.19 1.61
CA ASP A 141 25.04 -16.15 2.70
C ASP A 141 23.84 -16.13 3.66
N LEU A 142 22.78 -15.34 3.39
CA LEU A 142 21.53 -15.32 4.14
C LEU A 142 20.37 -15.88 3.29
N SER A 143 19.92 -17.09 3.59
CA SER A 143 18.77 -17.71 2.92
C SER A 143 17.44 -17.28 3.55
N LEU A 144 16.43 -16.98 2.72
CA LEU A 144 15.06 -16.69 3.15
C LEU A 144 14.42 -17.89 3.86
N LEU A 145 14.29 -17.81 5.19
CA LEU A 145 13.43 -18.71 5.95
C LEU A 145 12.06 -18.05 6.09
N THR A 146 11.13 -18.36 5.17
CA THR A 146 9.74 -17.93 5.31
C THR A 146 9.13 -18.62 6.52
N SER A 147 8.64 -17.88 7.51
CA SER A 147 7.76 -18.44 8.53
C SER A 147 6.43 -18.82 7.87
N SER A 148 6.00 -20.07 8.07
CA SER A 148 4.63 -20.52 7.77
C SER A 148 3.60 -19.53 8.35
N PRO A 149 2.42 -19.39 7.71
CA PRO A 149 1.38 -18.50 8.21
C PRO A 149 1.05 -18.86 9.65
N LEU A 150 1.15 -17.87 10.54
CA LEU A 150 0.57 -17.96 11.87
C LEU A 150 -0.95 -18.00 11.67
N ILE A 151 -1.53 -19.15 11.94
CA ILE A 151 -2.98 -19.37 12.10
C ILE A 151 -3.42 -18.62 13.35
#